data_AF-A0A534TT13-F1
#
_entry.id   AF-A0A534TT13-F1
#
_cell.length_a   1.000
_cell.length_b   1.000
_cell.length_c   1.000
_cell.angle_alpha   90.00
_cell.angle_beta   90.00
_cell.angle_gamma   90.00
#
_symmetry.space_group_name_H-M   'P 1'
#
loop_
_entity.id
_entity.type
_entity.pdbx_description
1 polymer ?
#
loop_
_entity_poly.entity_id
_entity_poly.type
_entity_poly.pdbx_seq_one_letter_code
_entity_poly.pdbx_strand_id
1 'polypeptide(L)'
;MKFLLVSTVAGGIGSFVSSNGFIASLFPFLATSVGGPGPTIGGLFTWKDIFHGVDAGSTPDKGPPPTTLPAPTWGRVAQVTSMTRLLDAFYVGNTNFSDWYYPSSGLSVTGVAGHCSNAAGGTCTGPLPAGTVGAACGGANFSQSLADSQCSETISIDSTALSVGRGRRDIENLTQAANIDIPVISFVGSNGLARVPGAMTGFGTSIHRCTAPSCDGTTDRVVDAANPNPAFPTLGGVAGGYEVYVNVGYAHLDVVTAEDFPSNNVGPMLTAFLARNVQ
;
A
#
# COMPACT_ATOMS: atom_id res chain seq x y z
N MET A 1 -15.53 -32.43 -7.67
CA MET A 1 -15.74 -31.07 -7.09
C MET A 1 -15.36 -31.14 -5.61
N LYS A 2 -14.15 -30.69 -5.24
CA LYS A 2 -13.69 -30.73 -3.85
C LYS A 2 -14.10 -29.44 -3.16
N PHE A 3 -15.31 -29.42 -2.61
CA PHE A 3 -15.73 -28.32 -1.75
C PHE A 3 -14.88 -28.29 -0.48
N LEU A 4 -14.31 -27.13 -0.15
CA LEU A 4 -13.65 -26.89 1.13
C LEU A 4 -14.75 -26.59 2.16
N LEU A 5 -15.03 -27.55 3.05
CA LEU A 5 -15.95 -27.42 4.20
C LEU A 5 -15.46 -26.30 5.14
N VAL A 6 -16.27 -25.55 5.89
CA VAL A 6 -15.83 -24.33 6.66
C VAL A 6 -16.16 -24.36 8.15
N SER A 7 -16.34 -25.56 8.69
CA SER A 7 -15.69 -25.91 9.97
C SER A 7 -14.22 -26.29 9.80
N THR A 8 -13.65 -26.13 8.60
CA THR A 8 -12.21 -26.33 8.37
C THR A 8 -11.47 -25.01 8.52
N VAL A 9 -10.16 -25.14 8.75
CA VAL A 9 -9.18 -24.06 8.77
C VAL A 9 -9.37 -23.04 7.62
N ALA A 10 -9.80 -23.48 6.44
CA ALA A 10 -10.04 -22.62 5.27
C ALA A 10 -11.12 -21.55 5.52
N GLY A 11 -12.16 -21.88 6.27
CA GLY A 11 -13.26 -20.97 6.54
C GLY A 11 -12.93 -19.85 7.52
N GLY A 12 -12.22 -20.22 8.59
CA GLY A 12 -11.69 -19.27 9.56
C GLY A 12 -10.66 -18.35 8.91
N ILE A 13 -9.71 -18.91 8.17
CA ILE A 13 -8.67 -18.12 7.48
C ILE A 13 -9.29 -17.22 6.42
N GLY A 14 -10.20 -17.71 5.57
CA GLY A 14 -10.90 -16.89 4.58
C GLY A 14 -11.61 -15.69 5.20
N SER A 15 -12.34 -15.91 6.29
CA SER A 15 -13.03 -14.82 7.02
C SER A 15 -12.06 -13.81 7.65
N PHE A 16 -10.87 -14.28 8.07
CA PHE A 16 -9.85 -13.46 8.70
C PHE A 16 -9.08 -12.58 7.69
N VAL A 17 -8.70 -13.14 6.54
CA VAL A 17 -7.85 -12.45 5.56
C VAL A 17 -8.62 -11.78 4.41
N SER A 18 -9.90 -12.10 4.22
CA SER A 18 -10.65 -11.60 3.06
C SER A 18 -10.61 -10.08 2.98
N SER A 19 -10.22 -9.55 1.81
CA SER A 19 -10.20 -8.12 1.52
C SER A 19 -11.55 -7.42 1.67
N ASN A 20 -12.65 -8.19 1.67
CA ASN A 20 -14.01 -7.71 1.85
C ASN A 20 -14.52 -7.91 3.29
N GLY A 21 -13.72 -8.55 4.14
CA GLY A 21 -14.07 -8.88 5.51
C GLY A 21 -13.85 -7.71 6.48
N PHE A 22 -14.53 -7.77 7.61
CA PHE A 22 -14.39 -6.79 8.69
C PHE A 22 -12.95 -6.70 9.22
N ILE A 23 -12.24 -7.83 9.33
CA ILE A 23 -10.86 -7.83 9.82
C ILE A 23 -9.93 -7.05 8.87
N ALA A 24 -10.11 -7.18 7.56
CA ALA A 24 -9.35 -6.41 6.59
C ALA A 24 -9.62 -4.90 6.66
N SER A 25 -10.76 -4.45 7.22
CA SER A 25 -11.03 -3.02 7.43
C SER A 25 -10.25 -2.44 8.62
N LEU A 26 -9.97 -3.27 9.63
CA LEU A 26 -9.16 -2.91 10.80
C LEU A 26 -7.66 -3.11 10.54
N PHE A 27 -7.32 -4.15 9.79
CA PHE A 27 -5.95 -4.61 9.53
C PHE A 27 -5.76 -4.81 8.03
N PRO A 28 -5.67 -3.72 7.24
CA PRO A 28 -5.64 -3.79 5.77
C PRO A 28 -4.46 -4.52 5.18
N PHE A 29 -3.43 -4.72 5.97
CA PHE A 29 -2.27 -5.49 5.59
C PHE A 29 -2.50 -6.99 5.50
N LEU A 30 -3.54 -7.51 6.16
CA LEU A 30 -3.97 -8.90 6.04
C LEU A 30 -4.89 -9.12 4.83
N ALA A 31 -5.31 -8.04 4.18
CA ALA A 31 -6.28 -8.09 3.10
C ALA A 31 -5.74 -8.90 1.91
N THR A 32 -6.47 -9.97 1.58
CA THR A 32 -6.20 -10.90 0.48
C THR A 32 -7.50 -11.17 -0.27
N SER A 33 -7.46 -11.15 -1.59
CA SER A 33 -8.61 -11.47 -2.44
C SER A 33 -8.67 -12.98 -2.69
N VAL A 34 -9.06 -13.71 -1.63
CA VAL A 34 -9.09 -15.19 -1.56
C VAL A 34 -10.48 -15.79 -1.79
N GLY A 35 -11.44 -14.99 -2.26
CA GLY A 35 -12.81 -15.37 -2.52
C GLY A 35 -13.79 -14.86 -1.47
N GLY A 36 -14.83 -15.65 -1.19
CA GLY A 36 -15.88 -15.28 -0.26
C GLY A 36 -16.64 -16.47 0.35
N PRO A 37 -17.59 -16.19 1.27
CA PRO A 37 -18.42 -17.21 1.89
C PRO A 37 -19.20 -18.02 0.84
N GLY A 38 -19.18 -19.35 0.99
CA GLY A 38 -19.91 -20.30 0.16
C GLY A 38 -21.21 -20.81 0.84
N PRO A 39 -21.96 -21.71 0.19
CA PRO A 39 -23.16 -22.30 0.75
C PRO A 39 -22.88 -23.07 2.04
N THR A 40 -23.83 -23.14 2.96
CA THR A 40 -23.71 -24.05 4.11
C THR A 40 -23.97 -25.49 3.64
N ILE A 41 -23.05 -26.41 3.90
CA ILE A 41 -23.18 -27.83 3.55
C ILE A 41 -23.15 -28.64 4.86
N GLY A 42 -24.26 -29.29 5.20
CA GLY A 42 -24.35 -30.11 6.42
C GLY A 42 -24.17 -29.34 7.72
N GLY A 43 -24.63 -28.09 7.79
CA GLY A 43 -24.48 -27.22 8.97
C GLY A 43 -23.10 -26.57 9.12
N LEU A 44 -22.18 -26.85 8.19
CA LEU A 44 -20.87 -26.24 8.12
C LEU A 44 -20.94 -25.11 7.10
N PHE A 45 -20.44 -23.91 7.44
CA PHE A 45 -20.22 -22.86 6.44
C PHE A 45 -19.34 -23.46 5.30
N THR A 46 -19.19 -22.81 4.14
CA THR A 46 -18.13 -23.14 3.15
C THR A 46 -17.39 -21.87 2.70
N TRP A 47 -16.25 -22.02 2.00
CA TRP A 47 -15.51 -20.91 1.41
C TRP A 47 -15.30 -21.23 -0.06
N LYS A 48 -15.64 -20.27 -0.92
CA LYS A 48 -15.40 -20.35 -2.35
C LYS A 48 -14.20 -19.46 -2.66
N ASP A 49 -13.14 -20.06 -3.16
CA ASP A 49 -12.03 -19.32 -3.75
C ASP A 49 -12.22 -19.15 -5.26
N ILE A 50 -11.19 -18.63 -5.92
CA ILE A 50 -11.14 -18.32 -7.36
C ILE A 50 -11.55 -19.48 -8.28
N PHE A 51 -11.35 -20.74 -7.86
CA PHE A 51 -11.65 -21.91 -8.69
C PHE A 51 -13.11 -22.36 -8.57
N HIS A 52 -13.88 -21.76 -7.66
CA HIS A 52 -15.29 -22.06 -7.40
C HIS A 52 -16.24 -21.02 -8.00
N GLY A 53 -15.72 -20.10 -8.82
CA GLY A 53 -16.45 -18.97 -9.40
C GLY A 53 -16.48 -17.76 -8.46
N VAL A 54 -16.71 -16.59 -9.06
CA VAL A 54 -16.78 -15.31 -8.35
C VAL A 54 -18.22 -14.83 -8.26
N ASP A 55 -18.67 -14.55 -7.04
CA ASP A 55 -19.99 -13.98 -6.78
C ASP A 55 -19.86 -12.44 -6.66
N ALA A 56 -20.90 -11.67 -7.03
CA ALA A 56 -20.82 -10.20 -7.03
C ALA A 56 -20.44 -9.61 -5.65
N GLY A 57 -20.86 -10.25 -4.56
CA GLY A 57 -20.49 -9.86 -3.19
C GLY A 57 -19.01 -10.09 -2.86
N SER A 58 -18.31 -10.95 -3.61
CA SER A 58 -16.87 -11.16 -3.50
C SER A 58 -16.07 -10.19 -4.39
N THR A 59 -16.68 -9.58 -5.41
CA THR A 59 -15.99 -8.65 -6.31
C THR A 59 -16.56 -7.21 -6.24
N PRO A 60 -16.66 -6.57 -5.06
CA PRO A 60 -17.22 -5.23 -4.99
C PRO A 60 -16.42 -4.24 -5.85
N ASP A 61 -17.15 -3.32 -6.46
CA ASP A 61 -16.59 -2.26 -7.31
C ASP A 61 -16.46 -0.98 -6.49
N LYS A 62 -15.22 -0.50 -6.32
CA LYS A 62 -14.90 0.70 -5.55
C LYS A 62 -14.88 1.96 -6.42
N GLY A 63 -15.23 1.84 -7.71
CA GLY A 63 -15.34 2.95 -8.63
C GLY A 63 -14.07 3.19 -9.47
N PRO A 64 -14.09 4.25 -10.30
CA PRO A 64 -13.03 4.53 -11.26
C PRO A 64 -11.72 4.99 -10.58
N PRO A 65 -10.61 5.00 -11.33
CA PRO A 65 -9.34 5.56 -10.86
C PRO A 65 -9.51 7.02 -10.36
N PRO A 66 -9.01 7.36 -9.16
CA PRO A 66 -9.13 8.70 -8.61
C PRO A 66 -8.28 9.73 -9.36
N THR A 67 -8.82 10.94 -9.52
CA THR A 67 -8.15 12.07 -10.18
C THR A 67 -7.67 13.14 -9.21
N THR A 68 -8.06 13.08 -7.94
CA THR A 68 -7.63 14.02 -6.89
C THR A 68 -7.11 13.30 -5.63
N LEU A 69 -6.24 13.98 -4.88
CA LEU A 69 -5.79 13.55 -3.54
C LEU A 69 -6.66 14.20 -2.45
N PRO A 70 -6.88 13.53 -1.29
CA PRO A 70 -6.45 12.17 -0.97
C PRO A 70 -7.29 11.12 -1.70
N ALA A 71 -6.64 10.19 -2.40
CA ALA A 71 -7.32 9.16 -3.18
C ALA A 71 -7.94 8.08 -2.27
N PRO A 72 -9.21 7.68 -2.49
CA PRO A 72 -9.76 6.48 -1.90
C PRO A 72 -9.20 5.21 -2.59
N THR A 73 -9.50 4.06 -2.01
CA THR A 73 -9.34 2.75 -2.67
C THR A 73 -10.22 2.68 -3.91
N TRP A 74 -9.77 2.03 -4.99
CA TRP A 74 -10.49 2.06 -6.26
C TRP A 74 -10.31 0.79 -7.10
N GLY A 75 -11.13 0.67 -8.14
CA GLY A 75 -11.20 -0.49 -9.00
C GLY A 75 -12.13 -1.58 -8.46
N ARG A 76 -12.35 -2.59 -9.29
CA ARG A 76 -13.13 -3.77 -8.92
C ARG A 76 -12.23 -4.81 -8.31
N VAL A 77 -12.63 -5.34 -7.15
CA VAL A 77 -11.92 -6.43 -6.47
C VAL A 77 -11.75 -7.60 -7.44
N ALA A 78 -10.50 -8.00 -7.65
CA ALA A 78 -10.16 -9.16 -8.46
C ALA A 78 -9.91 -10.33 -7.51
N GLN A 79 -10.70 -11.39 -7.64
CA GLN A 79 -10.44 -12.62 -6.90
C GLN A 79 -9.32 -13.37 -7.59
N VAL A 80 -8.13 -13.32 -7.01
CA VAL A 80 -6.89 -13.74 -7.66
C VAL A 80 -6.05 -14.70 -6.83
N THR A 81 -6.35 -14.87 -5.55
CA THR A 81 -5.61 -15.78 -4.65
C THR A 81 -6.44 -17.04 -4.39
N SER A 82 -5.86 -18.23 -4.58
CA SER A 82 -6.53 -19.47 -4.19
C SER A 82 -6.37 -19.75 -2.70
N MET A 83 -7.35 -20.43 -2.10
CA MET A 83 -7.27 -20.78 -0.68
C MET A 83 -6.15 -21.78 -0.44
N THR A 84 -5.91 -22.69 -1.37
CA THR A 84 -4.82 -23.68 -1.27
C THR A 84 -3.46 -23.00 -1.21
N ARG A 85 -3.18 -22.07 -2.13
CA ARG A 85 -1.92 -21.30 -2.15
C ARG A 85 -1.73 -20.47 -0.89
N LEU A 86 -2.80 -19.85 -0.40
CA LEU A 86 -2.75 -19.11 0.86
C LEU A 86 -2.42 -20.03 2.04
N LEU A 87 -3.08 -21.19 2.15
CA LEU A 87 -2.86 -22.14 3.25
C LEU A 87 -1.43 -22.69 3.26
N ASP A 88 -0.86 -22.99 2.09
CA ASP A 88 0.55 -23.38 1.97
C ASP A 88 1.49 -22.30 2.51
N ALA A 89 1.14 -21.02 2.31
CA ALA A 89 1.90 -19.88 2.84
C ALA A 89 1.76 -19.69 4.36
N PHE A 90 0.83 -20.37 5.03
CA PHE A 90 0.66 -20.38 6.50
C PHE A 90 1.26 -21.64 7.18
N TYR A 91 1.84 -22.58 6.42
CA TYR A 91 2.36 -23.84 6.96
C TYR A 91 3.76 -23.72 7.59
N VAL A 92 3.87 -23.97 8.90
CA VAL A 92 5.10 -23.89 9.71
C VAL A 92 6.26 -24.63 9.04
N GLY A 93 7.38 -23.93 8.84
CA GLY A 93 8.59 -24.45 8.19
C GLY A 93 8.80 -23.96 6.75
N ASN A 94 7.76 -23.39 6.11
CA ASN A 94 7.85 -22.73 4.80
C ASN A 94 7.53 -21.22 4.87
N THR A 95 7.20 -20.67 6.04
CA THR A 95 6.64 -19.31 6.14
C THR A 95 7.66 -18.27 6.57
N ASN A 96 7.88 -17.31 5.68
CA ASN A 96 8.18 -15.92 6.03
C ASN A 96 6.96 -15.02 5.70
N PHE A 97 5.78 -15.60 5.47
CA PHE A 97 4.59 -14.93 4.93
C PHE A 97 4.17 -13.67 5.72
N SER A 98 4.17 -13.73 7.06
CA SER A 98 3.96 -12.57 7.92
C SER A 98 5.24 -11.78 8.25
N ASP A 99 6.42 -12.35 7.99
CA ASP A 99 7.71 -11.69 8.20
C ASP A 99 8.06 -10.72 7.05
N TRP A 100 7.42 -10.89 5.88
CA TRP A 100 7.54 -9.94 4.75
C TRP A 100 6.56 -8.78 4.90
N TYR A 101 5.66 -8.87 5.89
CA TYR A 101 4.85 -7.75 6.28
C TYR A 101 5.67 -6.80 7.16
N TYR A 102 6.27 -5.82 6.49
CA TYR A 102 6.51 -4.54 7.12
C TYR A 102 5.18 -3.78 7.07
N PRO A 103 4.62 -3.32 8.19
CA PRO A 103 3.82 -2.12 8.11
C PRO A 103 4.73 -1.08 7.47
N SER A 104 4.60 -0.87 6.16
CA SER A 104 4.61 0.49 5.69
C SER A 104 3.40 1.17 6.34
N SER A 105 3.54 1.48 7.64
CA SER A 105 3.48 2.89 7.98
C SER A 105 4.41 3.55 6.97
N GLY A 106 3.87 3.95 5.81
CA GLY A 106 4.64 4.67 4.82
C GLY A 106 5.06 5.94 5.52
N LEU A 107 6.21 5.94 6.18
CA LEU A 107 6.90 7.05 6.86
C LEU A 107 6.04 8.04 7.69
N SER A 108 4.78 7.72 7.98
CA SER A 108 3.80 8.62 8.57
C SER A 108 2.72 7.80 9.26
N VAL A 109 2.75 7.72 10.59
CA VAL A 109 1.58 7.38 11.42
C VAL A 109 1.67 8.02 12.80
N THR A 110 1.64 9.36 12.83
CA THR A 110 0.78 10.12 13.74
C THR A 110 0.64 11.52 13.18
N GLY A 111 -0.50 11.80 12.53
CA GLY A 111 -0.87 13.19 12.30
C GLY A 111 -1.25 13.80 13.65
N VAL A 112 -0.56 14.85 14.11
CA VAL A 112 -1.09 15.64 15.23
C VAL A 112 -1.97 16.71 14.62
N ALA A 113 -3.24 16.70 15.00
CA ALA A 113 -4.17 17.76 14.63
C ALA A 113 -3.65 19.07 15.20
N GLY A 114 -3.29 19.99 14.32
CA GLY A 114 -2.97 21.37 14.70
C GLY A 114 -4.24 22.19 14.80
N HIS A 115 -4.17 23.26 15.59
CA HIS A 115 -5.28 24.20 15.73
C HIS A 115 -4.86 25.58 15.25
N CYS A 116 -5.60 26.14 14.30
CA CYS A 116 -5.43 27.51 13.88
C CYS A 116 -6.20 28.44 14.82
N SER A 117 -5.54 29.45 15.38
CA SER A 117 -6.18 30.36 16.33
C SER A 117 -7.38 31.12 15.74
N ASN A 118 -7.44 31.29 14.41
CA ASN A 118 -8.55 31.95 13.71
C ASN A 118 -8.58 31.57 12.22
N ALA A 119 -9.72 31.05 11.74
CA ALA A 119 -9.91 30.70 10.33
C ALA A 119 -9.78 31.88 9.34
N ALA A 120 -10.03 33.12 9.77
CA ALA A 120 -9.93 34.31 8.92
C ALA A 120 -8.49 34.86 8.81
N GLY A 121 -7.52 34.26 9.51
CA GLY A 121 -6.14 34.71 9.58
C GLY A 121 -5.64 34.64 11.03
N GLY A 122 -4.97 33.54 11.36
CA GLY A 122 -4.49 33.21 12.69
C GLY A 122 -3.09 32.62 12.67
N THR A 123 -2.72 32.00 13.79
CA THR A 123 -1.44 31.28 13.92
C THR A 123 -1.68 29.88 14.45
N CYS A 124 -0.81 28.94 14.07
CA CYS A 124 -0.89 27.57 14.54
C CYS A 124 -0.51 27.47 16.01
N THR A 125 -1.37 26.78 16.78
CA THR A 125 -1.32 26.61 18.23
C THR A 125 -1.53 25.14 18.60
N GLY A 126 -0.86 24.63 19.65
CA GLY A 126 -1.04 23.26 20.13
C GLY A 126 0.27 22.56 20.55
N PRO A 127 0.20 21.32 21.07
CA PRO A 127 1.37 20.49 21.39
C PRO A 127 1.94 19.88 20.11
N LEU A 128 2.49 20.73 19.24
CA LEU A 128 3.19 20.34 18.02
C LEU A 128 4.72 20.38 18.29
N PRO A 129 5.54 19.54 17.62
CA PRO A 129 6.99 19.70 17.60
C PRO A 129 7.38 21.11 17.11
N ALA A 130 8.61 21.55 17.44
CA ALA A 130 9.04 22.96 17.41
C ALA A 130 9.09 23.68 16.03
N GLY A 131 8.45 23.16 14.97
CA GLY A 131 8.51 23.69 13.60
C GLY A 131 7.29 24.50 13.13
N THR A 132 6.09 24.24 13.65
CA THR A 132 4.83 24.84 13.14
C THR A 132 4.17 25.83 14.08
N VAL A 133 4.53 25.84 15.37
CA VAL A 133 3.92 26.77 16.34
C VAL A 133 4.28 28.21 15.97
N GLY A 134 3.26 29.04 15.75
CA GLY A 134 3.43 30.43 15.31
C GLY A 134 3.45 30.66 13.79
N ALA A 135 3.37 29.61 12.97
CA ALA A 135 3.16 29.75 11.54
C ALA A 135 1.77 30.36 11.24
N ALA A 136 1.66 31.16 10.19
CA ALA A 136 0.40 31.76 9.77
C ALA A 136 -0.55 30.69 9.19
N CYS A 137 -1.84 30.79 9.53
CA CYS A 137 -2.90 29.89 9.07
C CYS A 137 -4.19 30.68 8.82
N GLY A 138 -5.16 30.06 8.15
CA GLY A 138 -6.42 30.68 7.76
C GLY A 138 -6.33 31.59 6.53
N GLY A 139 -7.47 32.15 6.16
CA GLY A 139 -7.61 33.01 4.99
C GLY A 139 -9.07 33.39 4.74
N ALA A 140 -9.28 34.32 3.80
CA ALA A 140 -10.65 34.68 3.41
C ALA A 140 -11.41 33.45 2.89
N ASN A 141 -12.57 33.17 3.47
CA ASN A 141 -13.46 32.04 3.16
C ASN A 141 -12.99 30.66 3.64
N PHE A 142 -12.09 30.59 4.62
CA PHE A 142 -11.71 29.31 5.23
C PHE A 142 -12.69 28.95 6.35
N SER A 143 -13.09 27.67 6.41
CA SER A 143 -13.72 27.11 7.61
C SER A 143 -12.66 26.83 8.67
N GLN A 144 -13.06 26.73 9.94
CA GLN A 144 -12.13 26.39 11.02
C GLN A 144 -11.40 25.06 10.75
N SER A 145 -12.11 24.05 10.24
CA SER A 145 -11.50 22.76 9.85
C SER A 145 -10.47 22.86 8.72
N LEU A 146 -10.64 23.79 7.78
CA LEU A 146 -9.68 24.07 6.70
C LEU A 146 -8.46 24.85 7.21
N ALA A 147 -8.65 25.72 8.20
CA ALA A 147 -7.56 26.45 8.83
C ALA A 147 -6.74 25.52 9.76
N ASP A 148 -7.40 24.64 10.50
CA ASP A 148 -6.77 23.64 11.38
C ASP A 148 -5.95 22.60 10.59
N SER A 149 -6.38 22.26 9.36
CA SER A 149 -5.62 21.33 8.51
C SER A 149 -4.31 21.93 8.02
N GLN A 150 -4.19 23.25 7.91
CA GLN A 150 -2.92 23.93 7.60
C GLN A 150 -1.91 23.86 8.75
N CYS A 151 -2.39 23.64 9.97
CA CYS A 151 -1.56 23.48 11.16
C CYS A 151 -1.28 22.02 11.50
N SER A 152 -1.91 21.08 10.79
CA SER A 152 -1.77 19.66 11.06
C SER A 152 -0.48 19.14 10.46
N GLU A 153 0.37 18.50 11.28
CA GLU A 153 1.61 17.89 10.81
C GLU A 153 1.51 16.37 10.84
N THR A 154 2.07 15.74 9.81
CA THR A 154 2.48 14.35 9.87
C THR A 154 3.75 14.25 10.71
N ILE A 155 3.60 13.85 11.97
CA ILE A 155 4.74 13.43 12.78
C ILE A 155 5.13 12.04 12.30
N SER A 156 6.28 11.97 11.63
CA SER A 156 7.02 10.71 11.53
C SER A 156 7.50 10.39 12.94
N ILE A 157 7.14 9.23 13.48
CA ILE A 157 7.72 8.76 14.73
C ILE A 157 9.22 8.63 14.46
N ASP A 158 10.04 9.45 15.09
CA ASP A 158 11.48 9.23 15.17
C ASP A 158 11.69 7.88 15.86
N SER A 159 11.81 6.86 15.03
CA SER A 159 11.89 5.47 15.45
C SER A 159 13.34 5.06 15.68
N THR A 160 14.28 6.01 15.66
CA THR A 160 15.69 5.82 16.04
C THR A 160 15.79 5.26 17.46
N ALA A 161 15.02 5.79 18.42
CA ALA A 161 14.99 5.27 19.79
C ALA A 161 14.41 3.84 19.93
N LEU A 162 13.57 3.41 18.97
CA LEU A 162 12.97 2.07 18.92
C LEU A 162 13.83 1.06 18.12
N SER A 163 14.91 1.51 17.50
CA SER A 163 15.75 0.71 16.59
C SER A 163 17.19 0.53 17.08
N VAL A 164 17.77 1.55 17.73
CA VAL A 164 19.12 1.48 18.31
C VAL A 164 19.18 0.39 19.39
N GLY A 165 20.03 -0.62 19.16
CA GLY A 165 20.32 -1.70 20.11
C GLY A 165 19.42 -2.94 20.04
N ARG A 166 18.43 -2.99 19.13
CA ARG A 166 17.57 -4.19 18.92
C ARG A 166 17.80 -4.91 17.58
N GLY A 167 18.83 -4.51 16.82
CA GLY A 167 19.21 -5.16 15.56
C GLY A 167 18.29 -4.85 14.37
N ARG A 168 17.51 -3.76 14.43
CA ARG A 168 16.64 -3.31 13.33
C ARG A 168 17.37 -2.33 12.40
N ARG A 169 18.06 -2.87 11.39
CA ARG A 169 18.84 -2.12 10.38
C ARG A 169 18.00 -1.35 9.35
N ASP A 170 16.69 -1.55 9.30
CA ASP A 170 15.75 -0.97 8.35
C ASP A 170 15.22 0.42 8.78
N ILE A 171 15.17 0.68 10.09
CA ILE A 171 14.64 1.93 10.66
C ILE A 171 15.72 2.93 11.09
N GLU A 172 16.93 2.47 11.43
CA GLU A 172 18.12 3.33 11.56
C GLU A 172 18.51 4.02 10.23
N ASN A 173 17.76 3.74 9.15
CA ASN A 173 18.25 3.78 7.79
C ASN A 173 17.55 4.77 6.85
N LEU A 174 16.87 5.79 7.39
CA LEU A 174 16.38 6.89 6.56
C LEU A 174 17.51 7.69 5.91
N THR A 175 18.75 7.55 6.42
CA THR A 175 19.95 8.18 5.87
C THR A 175 20.60 7.39 4.72
N GLN A 176 20.39 6.07 4.57
CA GLN A 176 20.91 5.32 3.40
C GLN A 176 19.88 5.13 2.29
N ALA A 177 18.64 5.60 2.42
CA ALA A 177 17.73 5.64 1.27
C ALA A 177 18.37 6.43 0.10
N ALA A 178 19.09 7.51 0.41
CA ALA A 178 19.91 8.27 -0.52
C ALA A 178 21.16 7.51 -1.05
N ASN A 179 21.45 6.30 -0.56
CA ASN A 179 22.46 5.41 -1.15
C ASN A 179 21.85 4.41 -2.14
N ILE A 180 20.52 4.40 -2.31
CA ILE A 180 19.85 3.59 -3.32
C ILE A 180 19.91 4.34 -4.65
N ASP A 181 20.99 4.14 -5.38
CA ASP A 181 21.24 4.67 -6.73
C ASP A 181 21.08 3.60 -7.83
N ILE A 182 20.60 2.42 -7.47
CA ILE A 182 20.29 1.32 -8.39
C ILE A 182 18.84 1.39 -8.90
N PRO A 183 18.48 0.63 -9.95
CA PRO A 183 17.10 0.53 -10.44
C PRO A 183 16.20 -0.12 -9.39
N VAL A 184 14.97 0.37 -9.25
CA VAL A 184 13.98 -0.13 -8.30
C VAL A 184 12.66 -0.39 -9.01
N ILE A 185 12.07 -1.55 -8.71
CA ILE A 185 10.72 -1.92 -9.13
C ILE A 185 9.81 -2.05 -7.91
N SER A 186 8.57 -1.60 -8.02
CA SER A 186 7.55 -1.80 -6.99
C SER A 186 6.24 -2.27 -7.60
N PHE A 187 5.56 -3.13 -6.85
CA PHE A 187 4.24 -3.65 -7.20
C PHE A 187 3.24 -3.26 -6.14
N VAL A 188 2.09 -2.75 -6.56
CA VAL A 188 1.02 -2.33 -5.65
C VAL A 188 -0.33 -2.86 -6.12
N GLY A 189 -1.26 -3.06 -5.19
CA GLY A 189 -2.64 -3.43 -5.48
C GLY A 189 -3.60 -2.28 -5.20
N SER A 190 -4.56 -2.00 -6.10
CA SER A 190 -5.51 -0.87 -5.97
C SER A 190 -6.67 -1.11 -4.97
N ASN A 191 -6.83 -2.35 -4.52
CA ASN A 191 -8.01 -2.85 -3.82
C ASN A 191 -7.78 -3.15 -2.32
N GLY A 192 -6.60 -2.85 -1.78
CA GLY A 192 -6.39 -2.81 -0.32
C GLY A 192 -7.08 -1.61 0.34
N LEU A 193 -6.84 -1.33 1.64
CA LEU A 193 -7.17 -0.01 2.23
C LEU A 193 -6.04 1.03 2.10
N ALA A 194 -4.91 0.66 1.48
CA ALA A 194 -3.82 1.59 1.23
C ALA A 194 -4.15 2.49 0.03
N ARG A 195 -3.91 3.80 0.17
CA ARG A 195 -4.07 4.78 -0.92
C ARG A 195 -2.96 4.56 -1.93
N VAL A 196 -3.29 4.22 -3.17
CA VAL A 196 -2.29 3.96 -4.21
C VAL A 196 -2.70 4.53 -5.54
N PRO A 197 -1.72 4.69 -6.43
CA PRO A 197 -0.25 4.69 -6.25
C PRO A 197 0.40 5.99 -5.75
N GLY A 198 -0.35 7.07 -5.49
CA GLY A 198 0.24 8.29 -4.91
C GLY A 198 1.11 8.07 -3.66
N ALA A 199 0.92 6.98 -2.91
CA ALA A 199 1.79 6.63 -1.77
C ALA A 199 3.24 6.26 -2.14
N MET A 200 3.52 5.93 -3.40
CA MET A 200 4.86 5.54 -3.85
C MET A 200 5.77 6.74 -4.15
N THR A 201 5.21 7.95 -4.23
CA THR A 201 6.00 9.16 -4.48
C THR A 201 6.95 9.46 -3.33
N GLY A 202 6.52 9.29 -2.08
CA GLY A 202 7.37 9.52 -0.91
C GLY A 202 8.61 8.62 -0.91
N PHE A 203 8.45 7.34 -1.27
CA PHE A 203 9.59 6.44 -1.45
C PHE A 203 10.47 6.88 -2.62
N GLY A 204 9.88 7.16 -3.79
CA GLY A 204 10.60 7.62 -4.98
C GLY A 204 11.41 8.91 -4.75
N THR A 205 10.90 9.84 -3.94
CA THR A 205 11.59 11.09 -3.54
C THR A 205 12.71 10.84 -2.54
N SER A 206 12.63 9.77 -1.74
CA SER A 206 13.63 9.45 -0.71
C SER A 206 14.90 8.78 -1.24
N ILE A 207 14.83 8.16 -2.42
CA ILE A 207 15.95 7.44 -3.03
C ILE A 207 16.73 8.32 -3.99
N HIS A 208 18.04 8.09 -4.11
CA HIS A 208 18.89 8.86 -5.00
C HIS A 208 18.55 8.61 -6.46
N ARG A 209 18.87 9.55 -7.34
CA ARG A 209 18.77 9.37 -8.78
C ARG A 209 19.52 8.11 -9.21
N CYS A 210 18.94 7.35 -10.14
CA CYS A 210 19.56 6.13 -10.63
C CYS A 210 20.85 6.43 -11.39
N THR A 211 21.95 5.75 -11.03
CA THR A 211 23.27 5.87 -11.67
C THR A 211 23.67 4.57 -12.40
N ALA A 212 22.86 3.52 -12.30
CA ALA A 212 23.11 2.26 -12.98
C ALA A 212 23.03 2.39 -14.50
N PRO A 213 23.74 1.56 -15.30
CA PRO A 213 23.80 1.75 -16.75
C PRO A 213 22.49 1.50 -17.51
N SER A 214 21.48 0.91 -16.86
CA SER A 214 20.13 0.75 -17.39
C SER A 214 19.26 2.01 -17.28
N CYS A 215 19.72 2.99 -16.49
CA CYS A 215 19.09 4.29 -16.30
C CYS A 215 19.86 5.37 -17.09
N ASP A 216 19.25 6.55 -17.29
CA ASP A 216 19.88 7.64 -18.05
C ASP A 216 20.70 8.63 -17.19
N GLY A 217 20.67 8.49 -15.86
CA GLY A 217 21.38 9.36 -14.92
C GLY A 217 20.84 10.79 -14.79
N THR A 218 19.76 11.13 -15.49
CA THR A 218 19.22 12.50 -15.60
C THR A 218 17.74 12.61 -15.27
N THR A 219 16.95 11.59 -15.60
CA THR A 219 15.53 11.52 -15.28
C THR A 219 15.34 11.28 -13.79
N ASP A 220 14.47 12.09 -13.17
CA ASP A 220 14.14 11.95 -11.76
C ASP A 220 13.27 10.72 -11.51
N ARG A 221 13.38 10.16 -10.30
CA ARG A 221 12.59 9.00 -9.84
C ARG A 221 11.09 9.30 -9.86
N VAL A 222 10.73 10.55 -9.57
CA VAL A 222 9.37 11.09 -9.61
C VAL A 222 9.37 12.30 -10.53
N VAL A 223 8.59 12.27 -11.61
CA VAL A 223 8.60 13.30 -12.65
C VAL A 223 7.65 14.45 -12.31
N ASP A 224 6.54 14.17 -11.61
CA ASP A 224 5.61 15.19 -11.10
C ASP A 224 5.36 14.97 -9.61
N ALA A 225 6.32 15.38 -8.78
CA ALA A 225 6.21 15.26 -7.33
C ALA A 225 5.23 16.29 -6.72
N ALA A 226 4.97 17.40 -7.41
CA ALA A 226 4.11 18.46 -6.92
C ALA A 226 2.62 18.15 -7.13
N ASN A 227 2.26 17.46 -8.22
CA ASN A 227 0.88 17.11 -8.56
C ASN A 227 0.77 15.66 -9.06
N PRO A 228 1.19 14.66 -8.26
CA PRO A 228 1.17 13.27 -8.73
C PRO A 228 -0.26 12.84 -9.00
N ASN A 229 -0.49 12.23 -10.17
CA ASN A 229 -1.76 11.57 -10.44
C ASN A 229 -2.01 10.54 -9.32
N PRO A 230 -3.13 10.62 -8.60
CA PRO A 230 -3.36 9.79 -7.42
C PRO A 230 -3.44 8.30 -7.75
N ALA A 231 -3.96 7.98 -8.94
CA ALA A 231 -4.20 6.64 -9.44
C ALA A 231 -3.03 6.06 -10.26
N PHE A 232 -2.16 6.91 -10.82
CA PHE A 232 -1.02 6.51 -11.65
C PHE A 232 0.04 7.63 -11.68
N PRO A 233 0.86 7.84 -10.62
CA PRO A 233 1.83 8.92 -10.58
C PRO A 233 2.81 8.76 -11.74
N THR A 234 3.23 9.89 -12.29
CA THR A 234 4.28 9.91 -13.31
C THR A 234 5.62 9.71 -12.61
N LEU A 235 6.17 8.51 -12.77
CA LEU A 235 7.48 8.13 -12.23
C LEU A 235 8.52 8.08 -13.33
N GLY A 236 9.80 8.04 -12.93
CA GLY A 236 10.92 8.01 -13.86
C GLY A 236 10.94 6.79 -14.79
N GLY A 237 10.17 5.74 -14.46
CA GLY A 237 10.09 4.53 -15.26
C GLY A 237 11.48 3.90 -15.44
N VAL A 238 11.73 3.31 -16.61
CA VAL A 238 13.04 2.74 -16.96
C VAL A 238 14.13 3.81 -16.94
N ALA A 239 13.86 4.99 -17.52
CA ALA A 239 14.85 6.06 -17.66
C ALA A 239 15.36 6.59 -16.32
N GLY A 240 14.45 6.89 -15.39
CA GLY A 240 14.78 7.30 -14.02
C GLY A 240 15.05 6.14 -13.07
N GLY A 241 14.92 4.89 -13.54
CA GLY A 241 15.14 3.68 -12.75
C GLY A 241 14.11 3.43 -11.65
N TYR A 242 12.91 4.03 -11.70
CA TYR A 242 11.85 3.75 -10.73
C TYR A 242 10.56 3.36 -11.43
N GLU A 243 10.28 2.07 -11.41
CA GLU A 243 9.15 1.45 -12.09
C GLU A 243 8.11 0.99 -11.08
N VAL A 244 6.88 1.50 -11.18
CA VAL A 244 5.78 1.09 -10.29
C VAL A 244 4.63 0.55 -11.13
N TYR A 245 4.23 -0.68 -10.82
CA TYR A 245 3.14 -1.37 -11.50
C TYR A 245 1.95 -1.57 -10.56
N VAL A 246 0.80 -1.05 -10.99
CA VAL A 246 -0.46 -1.18 -10.27
C VAL A 246 -1.22 -2.40 -10.79
N ASN A 247 -1.42 -3.38 -9.92
CA ASN A 247 -2.34 -4.49 -10.14
C ASN A 247 -3.75 -4.04 -9.73
N VAL A 248 -4.57 -3.68 -10.72
CA VAL A 248 -5.93 -3.20 -10.50
C VAL A 248 -6.78 -4.32 -9.91
N GLY A 249 -7.46 -4.04 -8.81
CA GLY A 249 -8.32 -5.00 -8.12
C GLY A 249 -7.60 -5.89 -7.11
N TYR A 250 -6.28 -5.82 -7.01
CA TYR A 250 -5.48 -6.62 -6.07
C TYR A 250 -5.41 -5.94 -4.71
N ALA A 251 -5.54 -6.72 -3.64
CA ALA A 251 -5.20 -6.30 -2.28
C ALA A 251 -3.67 -6.35 -2.07
N HIS A 252 -3.22 -5.97 -0.88
CA HIS A 252 -1.77 -5.86 -0.60
C HIS A 252 -1.06 -7.21 -0.75
N LEU A 253 -1.61 -8.27 -0.14
CA LEU A 253 -1.00 -9.59 -0.17
C LEU A 253 -1.17 -10.29 -1.53
N ASP A 254 -2.16 -9.89 -2.34
CA ASP A 254 -2.36 -10.46 -3.67
C ASP A 254 -1.15 -10.24 -4.59
N VAL A 255 -0.34 -9.21 -4.36
CA VAL A 255 0.92 -8.99 -5.11
C VAL A 255 1.87 -10.20 -5.01
N VAL A 256 1.84 -10.94 -3.89
CA VAL A 256 2.70 -12.12 -3.68
C VAL A 256 1.91 -13.44 -3.72
N THR A 257 0.61 -13.40 -3.45
CA THR A 257 -0.24 -14.61 -3.36
C THR A 257 -1.11 -14.87 -4.57
N ALA A 258 -1.29 -13.91 -5.48
CA ALA A 258 -2.12 -14.11 -6.65
C ALA A 258 -1.58 -15.24 -7.53
N GLU A 259 -2.49 -16.01 -8.11
CA GLU A 259 -2.14 -16.92 -9.20
C GLU A 259 -1.62 -16.15 -10.41
N ASP A 260 -0.94 -16.88 -11.30
CA ASP A 260 -0.35 -16.34 -12.52
C ASP A 260 -1.43 -16.09 -13.59
N PHE A 261 -2.28 -15.10 -13.33
CA PHE A 261 -3.25 -14.61 -14.29
C PHE A 261 -2.60 -13.65 -15.30
N PRO A 262 -3.13 -13.54 -16.53
CA PRO A 262 -2.65 -12.55 -17.50
C PRO A 262 -2.72 -11.09 -17.01
N SER A 263 -3.56 -10.80 -16.01
CA SER A 263 -3.68 -9.49 -15.37
C SER A 263 -2.64 -9.24 -14.25
N ASN A 264 -1.87 -10.25 -13.87
CA ASN A 264 -0.83 -10.14 -12.85
C ASN A 264 0.44 -9.53 -13.47
N ASN A 265 0.76 -8.30 -13.11
CA ASN A 265 1.94 -7.61 -13.63
C ASN A 265 3.25 -8.13 -13.01
N VAL A 266 3.21 -8.86 -11.90
CA VAL A 266 4.40 -9.17 -11.10
C VAL A 266 5.40 -10.01 -11.89
N GLY A 267 5.00 -11.20 -12.33
CA GLY A 267 5.86 -12.09 -13.13
C GLY A 267 6.43 -11.44 -14.39
N PRO A 268 5.59 -10.94 -15.32
CA PRO A 268 6.08 -10.40 -16.59
C PRO A 268 6.97 -9.15 -16.41
N MET A 269 6.58 -8.21 -15.53
CA MET A 269 7.34 -6.98 -15.36
C MET A 269 8.61 -7.19 -14.54
N LEU A 270 8.60 -8.08 -13.54
CA LEU A 270 9.82 -8.46 -12.82
C LEU A 270 10.82 -9.13 -13.77
N THR A 271 10.35 -10.04 -14.62
CA THR A 271 11.21 -10.70 -15.62
C THR A 271 11.81 -9.69 -16.58
N ALA A 272 11.01 -8.75 -17.09
CA ALA A 272 11.48 -7.69 -17.98
C ALA A 272 12.46 -6.74 -17.28
N PHE A 273 12.18 -6.39 -16.02
CA PHE A 273 13.05 -5.58 -15.18
C PHE A 273 14.39 -6.26 -14.95
N LEU A 274 14.38 -7.53 -14.53
CA LEU A 274 15.60 -8.30 -14.34
C LEU A 274 16.38 -8.35 -15.65
N ALA A 275 15.77 -8.74 -16.77
CA ALA A 275 16.44 -8.82 -18.07
C ALA A 275 17.15 -7.53 -18.50
N ARG A 276 16.63 -6.35 -18.13
CA ARG A 276 17.28 -5.05 -18.39
C ARG A 276 18.43 -4.72 -17.44
N ASN A 277 18.43 -5.31 -16.26
CA ASN A 277 19.29 -4.95 -15.14
C ASN A 277 20.28 -6.05 -14.73
N VAL A 278 20.24 -7.24 -15.35
CA VAL A 278 21.29 -8.25 -15.17
C VAL A 278 22.53 -7.75 -15.91
N GLN A 279 23.57 -7.43 -15.15
CA GLN A 279 24.93 -7.16 -15.63
C GLN A 279 25.87 -8.18 -15.02
#